data_AF-A0A0L0RXV5-F1
#
_entry.id   AF-A0A0L0RXV5-F1
#
_cell.length_a   1.000
_cell.length_b   1.000
_cell.length_c   1.000
_cell.angle_alpha   90.00
_cell.angle_beta   90.00
_cell.angle_gamma   90.00
#
_symmetry.space_group_name_H-M   'P 1'
#
loop_
_entity.id
_entity.type
_entity.pdbx_description
1 polymer ?
#
loop_
_entity_poly.entity_id
_entity_poly.type
_entity_poly.pdbx_seq_one_letter_code
_entity_poly.pdbx_strand_id
1 'polypeptide(L)'
;MEPILHQLHPAFYPLHRILLETQDLGTVVDGAIKLPPYPLPSTSERLERNGVYVLFDGVGMYLWVSRHADPTLLAGLFGNSIQSYDQVPSGPIVLQPTGHAYAERALNLINTWRARALQNSTIWPKVHVVKEDADPILRMWTLGLLIEDRAEYAPSFPQFLAQLREKVAAYS
;
A
#
# COMPACT_ATOMS: atom_id res chain seq x y z
N MET A 1 12.15 6.88 -15.16
CA MET A 1 12.50 5.44 -15.02
C MET A 1 11.86 4.80 -13.78
N GLU A 2 11.74 5.51 -12.65
CA GLU A 2 11.13 4.99 -11.40
C GLU A 2 9.68 4.44 -11.48
N PRO A 3 8.73 4.98 -12.29
CA PRO A 3 7.35 4.47 -12.23
C PRO A 3 7.17 3.10 -12.91
N ILE A 4 8.04 2.72 -13.84
CA ILE A 4 8.05 1.37 -14.42
C ILE A 4 8.48 0.36 -13.35
N LEU A 5 9.38 0.76 -12.44
CA LEU A 5 9.78 -0.10 -11.33
C LEU A 5 8.57 -0.49 -10.47
N HIS A 6 7.66 0.45 -10.20
CA HIS A 6 6.46 0.17 -9.40
C HIS A 6 5.45 -0.74 -10.11
N GLN A 7 5.46 -0.80 -11.44
CA GLN A 7 4.66 -1.77 -12.21
C GLN A 7 5.21 -3.19 -12.12
N LEU A 8 6.51 -3.34 -11.87
CA LEU A 8 7.16 -4.64 -11.67
C LEU A 8 7.21 -5.05 -10.20
N HIS A 9 7.46 -4.09 -9.32
CA HIS A 9 7.57 -4.26 -7.88
C HIS A 9 6.76 -3.17 -7.18
N PRO A 10 5.51 -3.46 -6.80
CA PRO A 10 4.66 -2.51 -6.11
C PRO A 10 5.32 -1.94 -4.86
N ALA A 11 5.06 -0.68 -4.58
CA ALA A 11 5.40 -0.05 -3.31
C ALA A 11 4.34 -0.43 -2.28
N PHE A 12 4.76 -1.05 -1.18
CA PHE A 12 3.85 -1.52 -0.12
C PHE A 12 4.26 -0.93 1.23
N TYR A 13 3.35 -0.21 1.89
CA TYR A 13 3.66 0.51 3.12
C TYR A 13 2.58 0.34 4.20
N PRO A 14 2.98 0.20 5.48
CA PRO A 14 2.06 0.09 6.62
C PRO A 14 1.61 1.49 7.03
N LEU A 15 0.53 1.97 6.41
CA LEU A 15 0.00 3.29 6.70
C LEU A 15 -0.37 3.44 8.18
N HIS A 16 -0.83 2.38 8.84
CA HIS A 16 -1.18 2.40 10.26
C HIS A 16 -0.01 2.73 11.21
N ARG A 17 1.24 2.61 10.74
CA ARG A 17 2.46 2.89 11.54
C ARG A 17 3.11 4.24 11.24
N ILE A 18 2.54 5.01 10.31
CA ILE A 18 3.13 6.26 9.81
C ILE A 18 3.45 7.27 10.93
N LEU A 19 2.67 7.27 12.01
CA LEU A 19 2.88 8.15 13.16
C LEU A 19 3.84 7.57 14.21
N LEU A 20 4.06 6.25 14.19
CA LEU A 20 4.82 5.52 15.21
C LEU A 20 6.30 5.42 14.85
N GLU A 21 6.63 5.29 13.56
CA GLU A 21 8.00 5.02 13.14
C GLU A 21 8.90 6.26 13.18
N THR A 22 8.41 7.44 12.79
CA THR A 22 9.21 8.68 12.84
C THR A 22 8.29 9.91 12.89
N GLN A 23 8.60 10.89 13.75
CA GLN A 23 7.82 12.13 13.86
C GLN A 23 7.76 12.92 12.55
N ASP A 24 8.77 12.79 11.70
CA ASP A 24 8.87 13.49 10.41
C ASP A 24 8.23 12.73 9.24
N LEU A 25 7.75 11.50 9.44
CA LEU A 25 7.26 10.70 8.33
C LEU A 25 5.98 11.32 7.74
N GLY A 26 5.96 11.54 6.42
CA GLY A 26 4.86 12.21 5.76
C GLY A 26 4.74 13.71 6.07
N THR A 27 5.73 14.31 6.75
CA THR A 27 5.85 15.77 6.89
C THR A 27 6.82 16.33 5.86
N VAL A 28 6.78 17.65 5.66
CA VAL A 28 7.73 18.35 4.80
C VAL A 28 8.99 18.62 5.61
N VAL A 29 10.10 18.04 5.19
CA VAL A 29 11.45 18.26 5.72
C VAL A 29 12.32 18.77 4.57
N ASP A 30 12.99 19.91 4.75
CA ASP A 30 13.87 20.51 3.73
C ASP A 30 13.19 20.74 2.36
N GLY A 31 11.89 21.06 2.37
CA GLY A 31 11.09 21.32 1.16
C GLY A 31 10.61 20.06 0.42
N ALA A 32 10.89 18.86 0.95
CA ALA A 32 10.41 17.59 0.40
C ALA A 32 9.61 16.79 1.44
N ILE A 33 8.61 16.03 0.99
CA ILE A 33 7.88 15.11 1.87
C ILE A 33 8.79 13.92 2.18
N LYS A 34 9.04 13.66 3.47
CA LYS A 34 9.83 12.51 3.90
C LYS A 34 9.00 11.24 3.76
N LEU A 35 9.36 10.42 2.78
CA LEU A 35 8.76 9.12 2.53
C LEU A 35 9.29 8.07 3.52
N PRO A 36 8.53 6.99 3.79
CA PRO A 36 9.04 5.86 4.54
C PRO A 36 10.26 5.29 3.82
N PRO A 37 11.37 5.06 4.54
CA PRO A 37 12.67 4.81 3.94
C PRO A 37 12.72 3.51 3.15
N TYR A 38 11.93 2.50 3.53
CA TYR A 38 11.87 1.20 2.86
C TYR A 38 10.43 0.69 2.76
N PRO A 39 9.97 0.25 1.57
CA PRO A 39 8.73 -0.49 1.45
C PRO A 39 8.85 -1.84 2.17
N LEU A 40 7.71 -2.36 2.63
CA LEU A 40 7.63 -3.72 3.13
C LEU A 40 7.83 -4.73 1.98
N PRO A 41 8.32 -5.94 2.28
CA PRO A 41 8.26 -7.06 1.35
C PRO A 41 6.82 -7.27 0.85
N SER A 42 6.65 -7.47 -0.46
CA SER A 42 5.34 -7.55 -1.12
C SER A 42 4.73 -8.95 -0.93
N THR A 43 4.43 -9.30 0.32
CA THR A 43 3.88 -10.59 0.75
C THR A 43 2.71 -10.39 1.72
N SER A 44 1.73 -11.28 1.66
CA SER A 44 0.60 -11.30 2.59
C SER A 44 1.00 -11.62 4.02
N GLU A 45 2.19 -12.17 4.27
CA GLU A 45 2.71 -12.40 5.63
C GLU A 45 2.85 -11.09 6.44
N ARG A 46 2.96 -9.95 5.74
CA ARG A 46 3.03 -8.62 6.38
C ARG A 46 1.67 -7.99 6.64
N LEU A 47 0.57 -8.60 6.18
CA LEU A 47 -0.79 -8.12 6.43
C LEU A 47 -1.25 -8.54 7.82
N GLU A 48 -1.26 -7.59 8.74
CA GLU A 48 -1.74 -7.74 10.11
C GLU A 48 -3.24 -7.58 10.16
N ARG A 49 -3.90 -8.34 11.05
CA ARG A 49 -5.36 -8.35 11.20
C ARG A 49 -5.96 -6.98 11.55
N ASN A 50 -5.17 -6.11 12.16
CA ASN A 50 -5.52 -4.75 12.54
C ASN A 50 -4.78 -3.67 11.71
N GLY A 51 -4.12 -4.06 10.62
CA GLY A 51 -3.31 -3.16 9.82
C GLY A 51 -4.10 -2.41 8.76
N VAL A 52 -3.66 -1.18 8.48
CA VAL A 52 -4.03 -0.40 7.29
C VAL A 52 -2.78 -0.22 6.44
N TYR A 53 -2.88 -0.49 5.14
CA TYR A 53 -1.74 -0.45 4.23
C TYR A 53 -2.09 0.31 2.96
N VAL A 54 -1.06 0.77 2.28
CA VAL A 54 -1.16 1.32 0.93
C VAL A 54 -0.25 0.53 -0.01
N LEU A 55 -0.81 0.08 -1.11
CA LEU A 55 -0.09 -0.52 -2.24
C LEU A 55 -0.13 0.45 -3.41
N PHE A 56 0.99 0.63 -4.09
CA PHE A 56 1.10 1.44 -5.29
C PHE A 56 1.81 0.65 -6.39
N ASP A 57 1.12 0.38 -7.50
CA ASP A 57 1.60 -0.41 -8.63
C ASP A 57 2.13 0.46 -9.80
N GLY A 58 2.33 1.76 -9.57
CA GLY A 58 2.70 2.70 -10.63
C GLY A 58 1.52 3.28 -11.42
N VAL A 59 0.33 2.68 -11.32
CA VAL A 59 -0.89 3.09 -12.05
C VAL A 59 -2.02 3.48 -11.10
N GLY A 60 -2.25 2.70 -10.05
CA GLY A 60 -3.28 2.86 -9.04
C GLY A 60 -2.73 2.71 -7.62
N MET A 61 -3.49 3.19 -6.65
CA MET A 61 -3.21 3.06 -5.23
C MET A 61 -4.33 2.28 -4.54
N TYR A 62 -3.98 1.30 -3.72
CA TYR A 62 -4.93 0.40 -3.06
C TYR A 62 -4.71 0.50 -1.56
N LEU A 63 -5.70 1.06 -0.87
CA LEU A 63 -5.74 1.17 0.59
C LEU A 63 -6.36 -0.11 1.15
N TRP A 64 -5.51 -1.04 1.56
CA TRP A 64 -5.97 -2.23 2.25
C TRP A 64 -6.37 -1.91 3.68
N VAL A 65 -7.60 -2.24 4.04
CA VAL A 65 -8.14 -2.08 5.39
C VAL A 65 -8.53 -3.46 5.93
N SER A 66 -7.81 -3.91 6.95
CA SER A 66 -8.06 -5.19 7.61
C SER A 66 -9.27 -5.09 8.54
N ARG A 67 -9.95 -6.21 8.77
CA ARG A 67 -11.22 -6.25 9.51
C ARG A 67 -11.13 -5.69 10.94
N HIS A 68 -10.00 -5.85 11.60
CA HIS A 68 -9.80 -5.38 12.98
C HIS A 68 -8.99 -4.09 13.08
N ALA A 69 -8.94 -3.29 12.01
CA ALA A 69 -8.27 -2.00 12.03
C ALA A 69 -8.86 -1.07 13.12
N ASP A 70 -7.99 -0.29 13.77
CA ASP A 70 -8.37 0.61 14.85
C ASP A 70 -9.40 1.66 14.35
N PRO A 71 -10.63 1.69 14.92
CA PRO A 71 -11.65 2.67 14.53
C PRO A 71 -11.18 4.12 14.66
N THR A 72 -10.31 4.44 15.61
CA THR A 72 -9.75 5.79 15.80
C THR A 72 -8.92 6.20 14.60
N LEU A 73 -8.13 5.27 14.08
CA LEU A 73 -7.30 5.48 12.91
C LEU A 73 -8.14 5.58 11.63
N LEU A 74 -9.19 4.76 11.52
CA LEU A 74 -10.15 4.83 10.42
C LEU A 74 -10.91 6.17 10.41
N ALA A 75 -11.36 6.64 11.58
CA ALA A 75 -11.98 7.95 11.74
C ALA A 75 -11.01 9.07 11.35
N GLY A 76 -9.75 8.96 11.78
CA GLY A 76 -8.70 9.89 11.40
C GLY A 76 -8.52 9.98 9.88
N LEU A 77 -8.52 8.84 9.17
CA LEU A 77 -8.26 8.75 7.72
C LEU A 77 -9.45 9.13 6.84
N PHE A 78 -10.64 8.62 7.18
CA PHE A 78 -11.84 8.71 6.35
C PHE A 78 -12.84 9.76 6.84
N GLY A 79 -12.64 10.30 8.05
CA GLY A 79 -13.46 11.34 8.68
C GLY A 79 -14.18 10.86 9.94
N ASN A 80 -14.53 11.82 10.81
CA ASN A 80 -15.09 11.56 12.15
C ASN A 80 -16.46 10.86 12.15
N SER A 81 -17.12 10.74 11.00
CA SER A 81 -18.37 9.99 10.85
C SER A 81 -18.16 8.47 10.83
N ILE A 82 -16.92 8.00 10.64
CA ILE A 82 -16.56 6.59 10.65
C ILE A 82 -16.30 6.15 12.09
N GLN A 83 -17.17 5.31 12.64
CA GLN A 83 -17.08 4.77 14.00
C GLN A 83 -16.61 3.31 14.04
N SER A 84 -16.61 2.63 12.88
CA SER A 84 -16.23 1.23 12.77
C SER A 84 -15.80 0.86 11.35
N TYR A 85 -15.14 -0.28 11.21
CA TYR A 85 -14.76 -0.88 9.94
C TYR A 85 -15.92 -1.04 8.95
N ASP A 86 -17.12 -1.35 9.45
CA ASP A 86 -18.29 -1.59 8.60
C ASP A 86 -18.73 -0.35 7.83
N GLN A 87 -18.49 0.84 8.39
CA GLN A 87 -18.83 2.12 7.78
C GLN A 87 -17.79 2.62 6.78
N VAL A 88 -16.60 2.00 6.72
CA VAL A 88 -15.54 2.39 5.78
C VAL A 88 -16.03 2.16 4.35
N PRO A 89 -15.95 3.18 3.47
CA PRO A 89 -16.34 3.02 2.08
C PRO A 89 -15.41 2.01 1.37
N SER A 90 -15.95 1.24 0.43
CA SER A 90 -15.17 0.34 -0.43
C SER A 90 -15.19 0.83 -1.88
N GLY A 91 -14.10 0.59 -2.60
CA GLY A 91 -13.95 1.00 -3.99
C GLY A 91 -13.26 2.37 -4.15
N PRO A 92 -13.41 3.04 -5.30
CA PRO A 92 -12.68 4.26 -5.61
C PRO A 92 -13.09 5.42 -4.69
N ILE A 93 -12.10 6.13 -4.14
CA ILE A 93 -12.31 7.29 -3.27
C ILE A 93 -11.36 8.43 -3.60
N VAL A 94 -11.76 9.65 -3.22
CA VAL A 94 -10.86 10.79 -3.06
C VAL A 94 -10.74 11.08 -1.57
N LEU A 95 -9.61 10.73 -0.98
CA LEU A 95 -9.33 11.07 0.42
C LEU A 95 -9.34 12.58 0.61
N GLN A 96 -10.04 13.04 1.64
CA GLN A 96 -10.16 14.45 1.99
C GLN A 96 -9.31 14.75 3.23
N PRO A 97 -8.76 15.97 3.36
CA PRO A 97 -8.16 16.42 4.61
C PRO A 97 -9.21 16.42 5.72
N THR A 98 -8.96 15.70 6.79
CA THR A 98 -9.84 15.62 7.97
C THR A 98 -9.38 16.55 9.11
N GLY A 99 -8.23 17.21 8.95
CA GLY A 99 -7.55 17.97 10.01
C GLY A 99 -6.80 17.08 11.02
N HIS A 100 -6.82 15.76 10.85
CA HIS A 100 -6.06 14.84 11.67
C HIS A 100 -4.65 14.66 11.10
N ALA A 101 -3.61 14.75 11.94
CA ALA A 101 -2.21 14.62 11.51
C ALA A 101 -1.92 13.32 10.74
N TYR A 102 -2.59 12.22 11.11
CA TYR A 102 -2.57 10.96 10.37
C TYR A 102 -3.00 11.11 8.91
N ALA A 103 -4.16 11.73 8.67
CA ALA A 103 -4.70 11.91 7.33
C ALA A 103 -3.83 12.85 6.49
N GLU A 104 -3.32 13.93 7.09
CA GLU A 104 -2.40 14.83 6.39
C GLU A 104 -1.15 14.10 5.91
N ARG A 105 -0.53 13.27 6.77
CA ARG A 105 0.65 12.48 6.38
C ARG A 105 0.31 11.44 5.31
N ALA A 106 -0.82 10.74 5.44
CA ALA A 106 -1.28 9.79 4.44
C ALA A 106 -1.53 10.46 3.08
N LEU A 107 -2.17 11.63 3.09
CA LEU A 107 -2.40 12.45 1.89
C LEU A 107 -1.09 12.93 1.27
N ASN A 108 -0.12 13.34 2.08
CA ASN A 108 1.20 13.74 1.61
C ASN A 108 1.92 12.58 0.91
N LEU A 109 1.87 11.36 1.46
CA LEU A 109 2.41 10.18 0.79
C LEU A 109 1.74 9.91 -0.56
N ILE A 110 0.40 9.90 -0.57
CA ILE A 110 -0.40 9.69 -1.79
C ILE A 110 -0.10 10.75 -2.85
N ASN A 111 -0.02 12.02 -2.46
CA ASN A 111 0.28 13.12 -3.38
C ASN A 111 1.71 13.04 -3.91
N THR A 112 2.65 12.56 -3.10
CA THR A 112 4.04 12.33 -3.55
C THR A 112 4.08 11.24 -4.63
N TRP A 113 3.38 10.12 -4.46
CA TRP A 113 3.31 9.10 -5.50
C TRP A 113 2.57 9.56 -6.75
N ARG A 114 1.49 10.35 -6.60
CA ARG A 114 0.83 10.99 -7.75
C ARG A 114 1.77 11.90 -8.52
N ALA A 115 2.53 12.75 -7.83
CA ALA A 115 3.52 13.62 -8.46
C ALA A 115 4.58 12.81 -9.22
N ARG A 116 5.09 11.72 -8.62
CA ARG A 116 6.07 10.82 -9.26
C ARG A 116 5.50 10.10 -10.49
N ALA A 117 4.25 9.64 -10.41
CA ALA A 117 3.56 9.01 -11.53
C ALA A 117 3.39 9.99 -12.69
N LEU A 118 2.93 11.22 -12.39
CA LEU A 118 2.72 12.28 -13.38
C LEU A 118 4.00 12.76 -14.06
N GLN A 119 5.16 12.68 -13.40
CA GLN A 119 6.43 13.06 -14.03
C GLN A 119 6.79 12.19 -15.25
N ASN A 120 6.24 10.97 -15.35
CA ASN A 120 6.60 10.02 -16.41
C ASN A 120 5.37 9.41 -17.11
N SER A 121 4.17 9.88 -16.80
CA SER A 121 2.90 9.35 -17.32
C SER A 121 1.81 10.42 -17.29
N THR A 122 0.82 10.32 -18.18
CA THR A 122 -0.39 11.16 -18.15
C THR A 122 -1.48 10.56 -17.25
N ILE A 123 -1.22 9.40 -16.64
CA ILE A 123 -2.18 8.70 -15.78
C ILE A 123 -2.22 9.38 -14.41
N TRP A 124 -3.43 9.65 -13.92
CA TRP A 124 -3.67 10.07 -12.55
C TRP A 124 -4.02 8.85 -11.68
N PRO A 125 -3.15 8.44 -10.73
CA PRO A 125 -3.43 7.28 -9.91
C PRO A 125 -4.63 7.49 -8.98
N LYS A 126 -5.65 6.66 -9.19
CA LYS A 126 -6.85 6.61 -8.35
C LYS A 126 -6.56 5.82 -7.08
N VAL A 127 -7.23 6.21 -6.00
CA VAL A 127 -7.17 5.51 -4.72
C VAL A 127 -8.39 4.61 -4.60
N HIS A 128 -8.17 3.35 -4.29
CA HIS A 128 -9.21 2.34 -4.09
C HIS A 128 -9.14 1.83 -2.65
N VAL A 129 -10.24 1.89 -1.90
CA VAL A 129 -10.34 1.29 -0.58
C VAL A 129 -10.73 -0.17 -0.70
N VAL A 130 -9.87 -1.04 -0.19
CA VAL A 130 -9.96 -2.48 -0.30
C VAL A 130 -10.18 -3.04 1.09
N LYS A 131 -11.44 -3.38 1.37
CA LYS A 131 -11.82 -4.07 2.60
C LYS A 131 -11.60 -5.57 2.40
N GLU A 132 -11.04 -6.21 3.42
CA GLU A 132 -10.84 -7.65 3.49
C GLU A 132 -12.10 -8.50 3.18
N ASP A 133 -13.31 -8.00 3.46
CA ASP A 133 -14.58 -8.72 3.30
C ASP A 133 -15.58 -8.14 2.29
N ALA A 134 -15.24 -7.06 1.56
CA ALA A 134 -16.21 -6.35 0.71
C ALA A 134 -16.26 -6.85 -0.74
N ASP A 135 -15.37 -6.34 -1.61
CA ASP A 135 -15.36 -6.67 -3.05
C ASP A 135 -14.34 -7.78 -3.33
N PRO A 136 -14.77 -9.00 -3.70
CA PRO A 136 -13.87 -10.11 -3.96
C PRO A 136 -12.90 -9.86 -5.13
N ILE A 137 -13.33 -9.12 -6.16
CA ILE A 137 -12.51 -8.85 -7.35
C ILE A 137 -11.42 -7.86 -7.00
N LEU A 138 -11.79 -6.75 -6.35
CA LEU A 138 -10.83 -5.74 -5.92
C LEU A 138 -9.84 -6.32 -4.90
N ARG A 139 -10.33 -7.16 -3.98
CA ARG A 139 -9.48 -7.90 -3.04
C ARG A 139 -8.50 -8.82 -3.77
N MET A 140 -8.98 -9.64 -4.69
CA MET A 140 -8.13 -10.56 -5.47
C MET A 140 -7.07 -9.77 -6.24
N TRP A 141 -7.45 -8.66 -6.86
CA TRP A 141 -6.53 -7.77 -7.57
C TRP A 141 -5.43 -7.24 -6.64
N THR A 142 -5.81 -6.68 -5.49
CA THR A 142 -4.84 -6.13 -4.53
C THR A 142 -3.93 -7.19 -3.93
N LEU A 143 -4.44 -8.41 -3.64
CA LEU A 143 -3.60 -9.52 -3.21
C LEU A 143 -2.66 -10.01 -4.31
N GLY A 144 -3.05 -9.89 -5.59
CA GLY A 144 -2.18 -10.19 -6.72
C GLY A 144 -0.96 -9.26 -6.86
N LEU A 145 -0.99 -8.09 -6.21
CA LEU A 145 0.16 -7.16 -6.14
C LEU A 145 1.21 -7.61 -5.12
N LEU A 146 0.91 -8.60 -4.29
CA LEU A 146 1.85 -9.19 -3.34
C LEU A 146 2.69 -10.25 -4.05
N ILE A 147 3.57 -9.78 -4.93
CA ILE A 147 4.32 -10.59 -5.90
C ILE A 147 5.26 -11.64 -5.29
N GLU A 148 5.56 -11.56 -3.99
CA GLU A 148 6.39 -12.57 -3.29
C GLU A 148 5.58 -13.80 -2.89
N ASP A 149 4.25 -13.70 -2.87
CA ASP A 149 3.36 -14.81 -2.55
C ASP A 149 3.27 -15.81 -3.71
N ARG A 150 2.78 -17.01 -3.39
CA ARG A 150 2.50 -18.01 -4.41
C ARG A 150 1.29 -17.59 -5.23
N ALA A 151 1.45 -17.56 -6.56
CA ALA A 151 0.34 -17.40 -7.50
C ALA A 151 -0.06 -18.75 -8.12
N GLU A 152 -1.16 -18.78 -8.87
CA GLU A 152 -1.69 -20.00 -9.51
C GLU A 152 -0.64 -20.67 -10.42
N TYR A 153 0.10 -19.86 -11.20
CA TYR A 153 1.09 -20.33 -12.17
C TYR A 153 2.53 -19.93 -11.83
N ALA A 154 2.79 -19.39 -10.63
CA ALA A 154 4.12 -18.95 -10.22
C ALA A 154 4.47 -19.40 -8.79
N PRO A 155 5.71 -19.84 -8.55
CA PRO A 155 6.18 -20.15 -7.21
C PRO A 155 6.24 -18.87 -6.36
N SER A 156 6.14 -19.01 -5.04
CA SER A 156 6.48 -17.90 -4.14
C SER A 156 7.96 -17.54 -4.24
N PHE A 157 8.35 -16.36 -3.77
CA PHE A 157 9.73 -15.90 -3.84
C PHE A 157 10.74 -16.88 -3.18
N PRO A 158 10.47 -17.45 -1.97
CA PRO A 158 11.35 -18.49 -1.41
C PRO A 158 11.44 -19.76 -2.27
N GLN A 159 10.34 -20.18 -2.88
CA GLN A 159 10.31 -21.34 -3.78
C GLN A 159 11.13 -21.09 -5.05
N PHE A 160 11.02 -19.88 -5.62
CA PHE A 160 11.81 -19.46 -6.76
C PHE A 160 13.32 -19.49 -6.45
N LEU A 161 13.73 -18.97 -5.30
CA LEU A 161 15.14 -19.01 -4.88
C LEU A 161 15.65 -20.44 -4.70
N ALA A 162 14.84 -21.33 -4.15
CA ALA A 162 15.19 -22.75 -4.01
C ALA A 162 15.41 -23.42 -5.38
N GLN A 163 14.52 -23.18 -6.34
CA GLN A 163 14.65 -23.69 -7.71
C GLN A 163 15.88 -23.12 -8.42
N LEU A 164 16.16 -21.82 -8.25
CA LEU A 164 17.33 -21.17 -8.82
C LEU A 164 18.62 -21.80 -8.28
N ARG A 165 18.69 -22.00 -6.95
CA ARG A 165 19.82 -22.65 -6.29
C ARG A 165 20.07 -24.06 -6.85
N GLU A 166 19.03 -24.87 -6.99
CA GLU A 166 19.15 -26.23 -7.54
C GLU A 166 19.66 -26.22 -8.98
N LYS A 167 19.16 -25.31 -9.81
CA LYS A 167 19.64 -25.16 -11.19
C LYS A 167 21.11 -24.76 -11.25
N VAL A 168 21.53 -23.77 -10.47
CA VAL A 168 22.94 -23.32 -10.46
C VAL A 168 23.88 -24.42 -9.98
N ALA A 169 23.47 -25.19 -8.96
CA ALA A 169 24.24 -26.32 -8.45
C ALA A 169 24.39 -27.46 -9.48
N ALA A 170 23.44 -27.65 -10.39
CA ALA A 170 23.54 -28.67 -11.44
C ALA A 170 24.58 -28.34 -12.54
N TYR A 171 25.04 -27.08 -12.63
CA TYR A 171 26.07 -26.64 -13.58
C TYR A 171 27.44 -26.40 -12.94
N SER A 172 27.58 -26.66 -11.63
CA SER A 172 28.85 -26.57 -10.89
C SER A 172 29.45 -27.96 -10.72
#